data_AF-E7G6F1-F1
#
_entry.id   AF-E7G6F1-F1
#
_cell.length_a   1.000
_cell.length_b   1.000
_cell.length_c   1.000
_cell.angle_alpha   90.00
_cell.angle_beta   90.00
_cell.angle_gamma   90.00
#
_symmetry.space_group_name_H-M   'P 1'
#
loop_
_entity.id
_entity.type
_entity.pdbx_description
1 polymer ?
#
loop_
_entity_poly.entity_id
_entity_poly.type
_entity_poly.pdbx_seq_one_letter_code
_entity_poly.pdbx_strand_id
1 'polypeptide(L)'
;MMEEFSKKSFQVLFDFNAVIVGLNKVSKGEALQYVENIQKNIEESLSFITITRQQKKNIPLVGRTIMKQQIMVLDSLQKWCIEFKQEIENEESLEKMQELGGE
;
A
#
# COMPACT_ATOMS: atom_id res chain seq x y z
N MET A 1 -10.22 -27.38 -7.47
CA MET A 1 -10.44 -26.03 -6.92
C MET A 1 -9.38 -25.63 -5.88
N MET A 2 -9.20 -26.27 -4.70
CA MET A 2 -8.10 -25.88 -3.78
C MET A 2 -6.71 -26.23 -4.33
N GLU A 3 -6.56 -27.42 -4.91
CA GLU A 3 -5.28 -27.88 -5.49
C GLU A 3 -4.79 -26.96 -6.62
N GLU A 4 -5.70 -26.53 -7.49
CA GLU A 4 -5.39 -25.61 -8.59
C GLU A 4 -4.93 -24.24 -8.06
N PHE A 5 -5.65 -23.66 -7.08
CA PHE A 5 -5.23 -22.38 -6.48
C PHE A 5 -3.91 -22.49 -5.73
N SER A 6 -3.63 -23.63 -5.08
CA SER A 6 -2.36 -23.84 -4.38
C SER A 6 -1.13 -23.88 -5.30
N LYS A 7 -1.34 -24.11 -6.60
CA LYS A 7 -0.28 -24.16 -7.63
C LYS A 7 -0.20 -22.88 -8.47
N LYS A 8 -1.15 -21.96 -8.32
CA LYS A 8 -1.13 -20.69 -9.05
C LYS A 8 -0.12 -19.75 -8.42
N SER A 9 0.66 -19.07 -9.26
CA SER A 9 1.37 -17.88 -8.83
C SER A 9 0.34 -16.83 -8.40
N PHE A 10 0.71 -16.02 -7.41
CA PHE A 10 -0.09 -14.87 -6.99
C PHE A 10 0.70 -13.59 -7.27
N GLN A 11 -0.04 -12.51 -7.51
CA GLN A 11 0.51 -11.18 -7.70
C GLN A 11 0.13 -10.31 -6.50
N VAL A 12 1.02 -9.42 -6.11
CA VAL A 12 0.78 -8.39 -5.09
C VAL A 12 0.72 -7.05 -5.82
N LEU A 13 -0.47 -6.70 -6.30
CA LEU A 13 -0.74 -5.45 -6.99
C LEU A 13 -1.74 -4.65 -6.16
N PHE A 14 -1.43 -3.39 -5.93
CA PHE A 14 -2.30 -2.46 -5.21
C PHE A 14 -2.77 -1.37 -6.15
N ASP A 15 -4.06 -1.03 -6.11
CA ASP A 15 -4.64 -0.02 -7.00
C ASP A 15 -4.00 1.36 -6.81
N PHE A 16 -3.54 1.67 -5.59
CA PHE A 16 -2.83 2.91 -5.32
C PHE A 16 -1.50 3.01 -6.09
N ASN A 17 -0.95 1.92 -6.64
CA ASN A 17 0.24 1.98 -7.50
C ASN A 17 -0.01 2.86 -8.73
N ALA A 18 -1.25 2.94 -9.23
CA ALA A 18 -1.60 3.85 -10.31
C ALA A 18 -1.42 5.33 -9.91
N VAL A 19 -1.64 5.65 -8.62
CA VAL A 19 -1.39 6.98 -8.06
C VAL A 19 0.11 7.24 -8.02
N ILE A 20 0.91 6.28 -7.54
CA ILE A 20 2.38 6.41 -7.45
C ILE A 20 3.00 6.71 -8.82
N VAL A 21 2.59 5.99 -9.86
CA VAL A 21 3.05 6.22 -11.24
C VAL A 21 2.67 7.61 -11.76
N GLY A 22 1.60 8.20 -11.25
CA GLY A 22 1.11 9.53 -11.63
C GLY A 22 1.74 10.69 -10.86
N LEU A 23 2.49 10.44 -9.77
CA LEU A 23 2.99 11.52 -8.89
C LEU A 23 3.96 12.47 -9.60
N ASN A 24 4.66 12.00 -10.63
CA ASN A 24 5.57 12.83 -11.44
C ASN A 24 4.86 13.79 -12.41
N LYS A 25 3.52 13.81 -12.42
CA LYS A 25 2.70 14.68 -13.27
C LYS A 25 1.94 15.74 -12.48
N VAL A 26 2.14 15.81 -11.17
CA VAL A 26 1.44 16.72 -10.27
C VAL A 26 2.43 17.53 -9.44
N SER A 27 1.95 18.59 -8.81
CA SER A 27 2.78 19.37 -7.91
C SER A 27 3.20 18.53 -6.68
N LYS A 28 4.32 18.88 -6.06
CA LYS A 28 4.78 18.24 -4.81
C LYS A 28 3.72 18.27 -3.70
N GLY A 29 2.97 19.36 -3.59
CA GLY A 29 1.87 19.48 -2.64
C GLY A 29 0.73 18.49 -2.90
N GLU A 30 0.32 18.33 -4.16
CA GLU A 30 -0.68 17.32 -4.54
C GLU A 30 -0.16 15.90 -4.31
N ALA A 31 1.11 15.63 -4.64
CA ALA A 31 1.71 14.33 -4.42
C ALA A 31 1.70 13.94 -2.93
N LEU A 32 2.11 14.86 -2.05
CA LEU A 32 2.04 14.65 -0.60
C LEU A 32 0.62 14.39 -0.13
N GLN A 33 -0.35 15.17 -0.63
CA GLN A 33 -1.76 14.97 -0.26
C GLN A 33 -2.28 13.59 -0.69
N TYR A 34 -1.88 13.09 -1.86
CA TYR A 34 -2.26 11.76 -2.33
C TYR A 34 -1.62 10.65 -1.50
N VAL A 35 -0.34 10.79 -1.13
CA VAL A 35 0.34 9.84 -0.25
C VAL A 35 -0.27 9.83 1.15
N GLU A 36 -0.66 10.99 1.68
CA GLU A 36 -1.40 11.07 2.95
C GLU A 36 -2.75 10.34 2.90
N ASN A 37 -3.48 10.45 1.79
CA ASN A 37 -4.72 9.70 1.60
C ASN A 37 -4.44 8.18 1.60
N ILE A 38 -3.37 7.73 0.94
CA ILE A 38 -2.97 6.32 0.95
C ILE A 38 -2.63 5.86 2.37
N GLN A 39 -1.82 6.64 3.09
CA GLN A 39 -1.45 6.35 4.48
C GLN A 39 -2.68 6.18 5.37
N LYS A 40 -3.62 7.13 5.29
CA LYS A 40 -4.86 7.09 6.08
C LYS A 40 -5.71 5.85 5.76
N ASN A 41 -5.84 5.48 4.48
CA ASN A 41 -6.58 4.28 4.09
C ASN A 41 -5.93 2.99 4.62
N ILE A 42 -4.60 2.92 4.66
CA ILE A 42 -3.85 1.80 5.26
C ILE A 42 -4.15 1.73 6.77
N GLU A 43 -4.09 2.87 7.47
CA GLU A 43 -4.37 2.98 8.91
C GLU A 43 -5.80 2.56 9.26
N GLU A 44 -6.79 3.03 8.49
CA GLU A 44 -8.19 2.66 8.67
C GLU A 44 -8.40 1.14 8.46
N SER A 45 -7.77 0.58 7.42
CA SER A 45 -7.82 -0.86 7.14
C SER A 45 -7.19 -1.71 8.25
N LEU A 46 -6.03 -1.27 8.75
CA LEU A 46 -5.30 -1.95 9.83
C LEU A 46 -6.10 -1.91 11.14
N SER A 47 -6.68 -0.75 11.47
CA SER A 47 -7.55 -0.57 12.63
C SER A 47 -8.77 -1.48 12.54
N PHE A 48 -9.47 -1.48 11.41
CA PHE A 48 -10.64 -2.31 11.18
C PHE A 48 -10.37 -3.81 11.38
N ILE A 49 -9.29 -4.33 10.80
CA ILE A 49 -8.94 -5.76 10.92
C ILE A 49 -8.52 -6.09 12.36
N THR A 50 -7.77 -5.20 13.01
CA THR A 50 -7.32 -5.40 14.39
C THR A 50 -8.49 -5.45 15.37
N ILE A 51 -9.43 -4.51 15.25
CA ILE A 51 -10.66 -4.47 16.06
C ILE A 51 -11.51 -5.71 15.79
N THR A 52 -11.72 -6.07 14.51
CA THR A 52 -12.49 -7.26 14.12
C THR A 52 -11.89 -8.54 14.73
N ARG A 53 -10.56 -8.67 14.72
CA ARG A 53 -9.85 -9.81 15.31
C ARG A 53 -10.02 -9.87 16.82
N GLN A 54 -10.02 -8.73 17.52
CA GLN A 54 -10.20 -8.66 18.97
C GLN A 54 -11.65 -8.99 19.40
N GLN A 55 -12.63 -8.51 18.64
CA GLN A 55 -14.06 -8.68 18.97
C GLN A 55 -14.55 -10.12 18.75
N LYS A 56 -13.97 -10.86 17.79
CA LYS A 56 -14.40 -12.22 17.46
C LYS A 56 -13.57 -13.27 18.22
N LYS A 57 -14.14 -13.84 19.29
CA LYS A 57 -13.48 -14.85 20.14
C LYS A 57 -13.28 -16.23 19.49
N ASN A 58 -14.08 -16.59 18.47
CA ASN A 58 -14.11 -17.95 17.88
C ASN A 58 -13.80 -17.98 16.38
N ILE A 59 -12.84 -17.19 15.90
CA ILE A 59 -12.40 -17.26 14.49
C ILE A 59 -11.65 -18.58 14.26
N PRO A 60 -12.01 -19.43 13.28
CA PRO A 60 -11.24 -20.63 12.94
C PRO A 60 -9.79 -20.33 12.52
N LEU A 61 -8.89 -21.31 12.63
CA LEU A 61 -7.46 -21.14 12.30
C LEU A 61 -7.22 -20.52 10.91
N VAL A 62 -7.96 -20.98 9.91
CA VAL A 62 -7.85 -20.48 8.53
C VAL A 62 -8.18 -18.99 8.44
N GLY A 63 -9.22 -18.53 9.13
CA GLY A 63 -9.59 -17.11 9.19
C GLY A 63 -8.57 -16.27 9.98
N ARG A 64 -8.06 -16.80 11.11
CA ARG A 64 -7.03 -16.12 11.91
C ARG A 64 -5.73 -15.94 11.13
N THR A 65 -5.35 -16.94 10.34
CA THR A 65 -4.13 -16.91 9.53
C THR A 65 -4.23 -15.84 8.44
N ILE A 66 -5.37 -15.73 7.77
CA ILE A 66 -5.62 -14.68 6.77
C ILE A 66 -5.57 -13.29 7.43
N MET A 67 -6.25 -13.09 8.56
CA MET A 67 -6.22 -11.79 9.25
C MET A 67 -4.81 -11.42 9.72
N LYS A 68 -4.03 -12.39 10.22
CA LYS A 68 -2.63 -12.17 10.60
C LYS A 68 -1.80 -11.74 9.38
N GLN A 69 -1.98 -12.41 8.24
CA GLN A 69 -1.31 -12.06 7.00
C GLN A 69 -1.69 -10.65 6.52
N GLN A 70 -2.97 -10.27 6.58
CA GLN A 70 -3.42 -8.93 6.21
C GLN A 70 -2.80 -7.83 7.10
N ILE A 71 -2.75 -8.06 8.42
CA ILE A 71 -2.08 -7.14 9.36
C ILE A 71 -0.59 -6.98 8.98
N MET A 72 0.12 -8.09 8.74
CA MET A 72 1.54 -8.03 8.37
C MET A 72 1.81 -7.25 7.07
N VAL A 73 0.93 -7.41 6.07
CA VAL A 73 1.01 -6.67 4.81
C VAL A 73 0.74 -5.18 5.08
N LEU A 74 -0.33 -4.85 5.80
CA LEU A 74 -0.70 -3.46 6.09
C LEU A 74 0.35 -2.74 6.94
N ASP A 75 0.93 -3.40 7.95
CA ASP A 75 2.04 -2.84 8.75
C ASP A 75 3.26 -2.53 7.86
N SER A 76 3.57 -3.41 6.91
CA SER A 76 4.70 -3.21 5.99
C SER A 76 4.43 -2.05 5.03
N LEU A 77 3.20 -1.97 4.50
CA LEU A 77 2.77 -0.86 3.65
C LEU A 77 2.73 0.47 4.40
N GLN A 78 2.34 0.48 5.67
CA GLN A 78 2.30 1.68 6.49
C GLN A 78 3.72 2.25 6.66
N LYS A 79 4.69 1.40 7.01
CA LYS A 79 6.09 1.80 7.14
C LYS A 79 6.63 2.35 5.83
N TRP A 80 6.43 1.60 4.74
CA TRP A 80 6.81 2.05 3.40
C TRP A 80 6.19 3.40 3.05
N CYS A 81 4.91 3.62 3.35
CA CYS A 81 4.21 4.86 3.01
C CYS A 81 4.76 6.06 3.80
N ILE A 82 5.11 5.85 5.08
CA ILE A 82 5.77 6.87 5.92
C ILE A 82 7.15 7.22 5.36
N GLU A 83 7.97 6.21 5.04
CA GLU A 83 9.29 6.39 4.45
C GLU A 83 9.20 7.12 3.10
N PHE A 84 8.29 6.67 2.22
CA PHE A 84 8.08 7.28 0.91
C PHE A 84 7.57 8.74 0.99
N LYS A 85 6.70 9.05 1.97
CA LYS A 85 6.29 10.43 2.22
C LYS A 85 7.49 11.31 2.58
N GLN A 86 8.38 10.83 3.45
CA GLN A 86 9.59 11.55 3.84
C GLN A 86 10.54 11.73 2.64
N GLU A 87 10.66 10.74 1.77
CA GLU A 87 11.43 10.87 0.52
C GLU A 87 10.88 12.01 -0.35
N ILE A 88 9.57 12.08 -0.57
CA ILE A 88 8.94 13.18 -1.32
C ILE A 88 9.19 14.54 -0.64
N GLU A 89 9.07 14.61 0.69
CA GLU A 89 9.31 15.84 1.45
C GLU A 89 10.75 16.36 1.28
N ASN A 90 11.72 15.45 1.19
CA ASN A 90 13.14 15.79 1.02
C ASN A 90 13.57 15.99 -0.44
N GLU A 91 12.79 15.50 -1.40
CA GLU A 91 13.11 15.61 -2.83
C GLU A 91 12.87 17.03 -3.37
N GLU A 92 13.78 17.58 -4.17
CA GLU A 92 13.64 18.94 -4.72
C GLU A 92 12.58 19.02 -5.81
N SER A 93 12.42 17.95 -6.62
CA SER A 93 11.39 17.86 -7.65
C SER A 93 10.95 16.41 -7.90
N LEU A 94 9.67 16.22 -8.19
CA LEU A 94 9.11 14.91 -8.60
C LEU A 94 9.05 14.76 -10.13
N GLU A 95 9.49 15.78 -10.87
CA GLU A 95 9.37 15.85 -12.34
C GLU A 95 10.51 15.15 -13.09
N LYS A 96 10.16 14.64 -14.28
CA LYS A 96 10.91 13.74 -15.19
C LYS A 96 12.44 13.97 -15.22
N MET A 97 13.22 12.91 -14.98
CA MET A 97 14.47 12.71 -15.75
C MET A 97 14.10 12.93 -17.22
N GLN A 98 14.71 13.95 -17.82
CA GLN A 98 14.47 14.34 -19.21
C GLN A 98 14.31 13.11 -20.09
N GLU A 99 13.38 13.20 -21.05
CA GLU A 99 13.37 12.33 -22.22
C GLU A 99 14.80 12.26 -22.76
N LEU A 100 15.52 11.18 -22.42
CA LEU A 100 16.81 10.88 -23.00
C LEU A 100 16.53 10.48 -24.45
N GLY A 101 16.60 11.48 -25.33
CA GLY A 101 16.65 11.31 -26.77
C GLY A 101 15.35 11.64 -27.49
N GLY A 102 15.10 12.93 -27.68
CA GLY A 102 14.67 13.38 -28.99
C GLY A 102 15.92 13.52 -29.87
N GLU A 103 16.13 12.54 -30.75
CA GLU A 103 16.47 12.66 -32.18
C GLU A 103 16.18 11.31 -32.85
#